data_AF-A0A2Z4YSW7-F1
#
_entry.id   AF-A0A2Z4YSW7-F1
#
_cell.length_a   1.000
_cell.length_b   1.000
_cell.length_c   1.000
_cell.angle_alpha   90.00
_cell.angle_beta   90.00
_cell.angle_gamma   90.00
#
_symmetry.space_group_name_H-M   'P 1'
#
loop_
_entity.id
_entity.type
_entity.pdbx_description
1 polymer ?
#
loop_
_entity_poly.entity_id
_entity_poly.type
_entity_poly.pdbx_seq_one_letter_code
_entity_poly.pdbx_strand_id
1 'polypeptide(L)'
;MARTDKMKLGTFVYTFGFHPASWLHPASDVNGANDFAHLLDVAKRSEAAKFDFMFMADSPAAAVGDPNALARIPTKMNRFEPLSLLSALAVTTNDLGLVATVSTSYYEPYNVARLFASIDHLSKGRVCWNVVTSDHDETGYNFNREGLDPHALRYERGNEFVDVVFGLWDSFEDGALLLDRENGVYYDKDKHHTLNHKGTHFQVRGPLNIARTPQGRPVIAQAGGSEPGMDMAARTAEIVFSLASNIDRNRAFYDNVKRRMPAHGRDPDDLKIMPGIVINVGETEAEAKAKVDYLIDKMHPDVGRLMLSEFLEADLRDVALDKPFPMDRLPAAPKGSRALFDELVDFVKSGHTVGELIRHYAEKHTGNGITGTPAQIADFMEEWFETRAADGFILMFPTLPSSLDDFVRLVLPELRRRGLFREEYEGKTLRENLGLSRPVNRFAKTKEPAR
;
A
#
# COMPACT_ATOMS: atom_id res chain seq x y z
N MET A 1 -16.06 -0.73 -24.08
CA MET A 1 -16.49 -2.14 -23.96
C MET A 1 -16.75 -2.38 -22.48
N ALA A 2 -17.81 -3.12 -22.15
CA ALA A 2 -18.07 -3.51 -20.77
C ALA A 2 -16.90 -4.35 -20.23
N ARG A 3 -16.56 -4.16 -18.95
CA ARG A 3 -15.52 -4.95 -18.28
C ARG A 3 -16.01 -6.38 -18.11
N THR A 4 -15.13 -7.34 -18.34
CA THR A 4 -15.38 -8.77 -18.07
C THR A 4 -14.66 -9.25 -16.82
N ASP A 5 -13.77 -8.42 -16.26
CA ASP A 5 -13.09 -8.66 -15.01
C ASP A 5 -13.87 -8.09 -13.82
N LYS A 6 -13.44 -8.45 -12.61
CA LYS A 6 -14.03 -8.01 -11.34
C LYS A 6 -13.04 -7.15 -10.57
N MET A 7 -13.56 -6.25 -9.73
CA MET A 7 -12.77 -5.40 -8.87
C MET A 7 -11.83 -6.23 -7.99
N LYS A 8 -10.63 -5.71 -7.77
CA LYS A 8 -9.69 -6.24 -6.76
C LYS A 8 -9.79 -5.40 -5.49
N LEU A 9 -9.83 -6.03 -4.32
CA LEU A 9 -9.97 -5.32 -3.04
C LEU A 9 -8.85 -5.71 -2.10
N GLY A 10 -8.12 -4.72 -1.58
CA GLY A 10 -7.11 -4.92 -0.54
C GLY A 10 -7.45 -4.15 0.72
N THR A 11 -7.14 -4.68 1.90
CA THR A 11 -7.24 -3.95 3.16
C THR A 11 -5.94 -3.22 3.45
N PHE A 12 -5.99 -1.90 3.62
CA PHE A 12 -4.86 -1.15 4.17
C PHE A 12 -4.85 -1.23 5.69
N VAL A 13 -3.69 -1.54 6.28
CA VAL A 13 -3.60 -1.79 7.72
C VAL A 13 -2.65 -0.82 8.40
N TYR A 14 -3.27 0.01 9.23
CA TYR A 14 -2.68 0.57 10.43
C TYR A 14 -3.37 -0.08 11.62
N THR A 15 -2.62 -0.38 12.69
CA THR A 15 -3.05 -1.24 13.80
C THR A 15 -4.53 -1.08 14.16
N PHE A 16 -4.97 0.14 14.48
CA PHE A 16 -6.33 0.40 14.94
C PHE A 16 -7.25 0.98 13.87
N GLY A 17 -6.74 1.26 12.68
CA GLY A 17 -7.44 1.94 11.60
C GLY A 17 -6.69 3.17 11.07
N PHE A 18 -7.18 3.70 9.95
CA PHE A 18 -6.57 4.82 9.25
C PHE A 18 -6.74 6.15 9.99
N HIS A 19 -7.81 6.33 10.75
CA HIS A 19 -8.05 7.56 11.48
C HIS A 19 -7.06 7.71 12.67
N PRO A 20 -6.47 8.88 12.92
CA PRO A 20 -5.54 9.09 14.04
C PRO A 20 -6.16 8.81 15.41
N ALA A 21 -7.45 9.08 15.58
CA ALA A 21 -8.19 8.79 16.82
C ALA A 21 -8.78 7.37 16.87
N SER A 22 -8.46 6.49 15.92
CA SER A 22 -9.04 5.15 15.83
C SER A 22 -8.83 4.31 17.09
N TRP A 23 -7.65 4.40 17.71
CA TRP A 23 -7.33 3.71 18.96
C TRP A 23 -8.19 4.13 20.16
N LEU A 24 -8.86 5.29 20.09
CA LEU A 24 -9.81 5.75 21.11
C LEU A 24 -11.23 5.20 20.90
N HIS A 25 -11.48 4.53 19.78
CA HIS A 25 -12.77 3.95 19.49
C HIS A 25 -13.05 2.77 20.44
N PRO A 26 -14.25 2.65 21.04
CA PRO A 26 -14.55 1.60 22.03
C PRO A 26 -14.43 0.17 21.51
N ALA A 27 -14.53 -0.01 20.19
CA ALA A 27 -14.36 -1.32 19.53
C ALA A 27 -12.90 -1.64 19.18
N SER A 28 -11.95 -0.74 19.43
CA SER A 28 -10.53 -0.99 19.20
C SER A 28 -9.91 -1.65 20.43
N ASP A 29 -9.22 -2.77 20.23
CA ASP A 29 -8.40 -3.37 21.27
C ASP A 29 -7.10 -2.57 21.41
N VAL A 30 -7.02 -1.71 22.41
CA VAL A 30 -5.85 -0.83 22.64
C VAL A 30 -4.53 -1.58 22.90
N ASN A 31 -4.57 -2.89 23.17
CA ASN A 31 -3.37 -3.72 23.33
C ASN A 31 -2.89 -4.33 22.00
N GLY A 32 -3.63 -4.15 20.90
CA GLY A 32 -3.40 -4.82 19.63
C GLY A 32 -2.13 -4.42 18.87
N ALA A 33 -1.42 -3.35 19.28
CA ALA A 33 -0.23 -2.85 18.56
C ALA A 33 0.94 -3.84 18.52
N ASN A 34 1.10 -4.67 19.55
CA ASN A 34 2.10 -5.71 19.62
C ASN A 34 1.50 -7.10 19.90
N ASP A 35 0.19 -7.25 19.72
CA ASP A 35 -0.47 -8.55 19.79
C ASP A 35 -0.69 -9.10 18.38
N PHE A 36 -0.07 -10.24 18.10
CA PHE A 36 -0.27 -10.94 16.83
C PHE A 36 -1.74 -11.33 16.61
N ALA A 37 -2.48 -11.67 17.67
CA ALA A 37 -3.88 -12.09 17.56
C ALA A 37 -4.75 -10.99 16.93
N HIS A 38 -4.47 -9.72 17.22
CA HIS A 38 -5.19 -8.58 16.65
C HIS A 38 -5.04 -8.51 15.12
N LEU A 39 -3.80 -8.61 14.62
CA LEU A 39 -3.54 -8.57 13.19
C LEU A 39 -3.98 -9.84 12.46
N LEU A 40 -3.93 -10.99 13.15
CA LEU A 40 -4.51 -12.23 12.64
C LEU A 40 -6.03 -12.13 12.48
N ASP A 41 -6.74 -11.50 13.43
CA ASP A 41 -8.20 -11.28 13.34
C ASP A 41 -8.56 -10.42 12.12
N VAL A 42 -7.84 -9.32 11.91
CA VAL A 42 -8.01 -8.48 10.70
C VAL A 42 -7.76 -9.30 9.43
N ALA A 43 -6.66 -10.06 9.38
CA ALA A 43 -6.36 -10.92 8.23
C ALA A 43 -7.47 -11.95 7.98
N LYS A 44 -7.99 -12.59 9.03
CA LYS A 44 -9.05 -13.61 8.92
C LYS A 44 -10.37 -13.03 8.41
N ARG A 45 -10.72 -11.82 8.83
CA ARG A 45 -11.91 -11.10 8.33
C ARG A 45 -11.76 -10.75 6.85
N SER A 46 -10.60 -10.21 6.44
CA SER A 46 -10.32 -9.90 5.04
C SER A 46 -10.30 -11.17 4.17
N GLU A 47 -9.73 -12.27 4.67
CA GLU A 47 -9.73 -13.58 4.00
C GLU A 47 -11.15 -14.16 3.84
N ALA A 48 -11.97 -14.10 4.89
CA ALA A 48 -13.36 -14.55 4.85
C ALA A 48 -14.18 -13.76 3.82
N ALA A 49 -13.93 -12.44 3.73
CA ALA A 49 -14.52 -11.53 2.75
C ALA A 49 -14.01 -11.70 1.31
N LYS A 50 -13.01 -12.57 1.09
CA LYS A 50 -12.38 -12.87 -0.21
C LYS A 50 -11.57 -11.71 -0.80
N PHE A 51 -11.07 -10.82 0.04
CA PHE A 51 -10.19 -9.73 -0.40
C PHE A 51 -8.89 -10.29 -0.97
N ASP A 52 -8.31 -9.60 -1.95
CA ASP A 52 -7.10 -10.00 -2.64
C ASP A 52 -5.89 -10.00 -1.71
N PHE A 53 -5.79 -8.99 -0.84
CA PHE A 53 -4.64 -8.88 0.06
C PHE A 53 -4.89 -8.01 1.29
N MET A 54 -4.02 -8.18 2.29
CA MET A 54 -3.80 -7.25 3.40
C MET A 54 -2.48 -6.51 3.16
N PHE A 55 -2.49 -5.19 3.33
CA PHE A 55 -1.36 -4.30 3.06
C PHE A 55 -0.81 -3.71 4.35
N MET A 56 0.43 -4.07 4.66
CA MET A 56 1.22 -3.48 5.74
C MET A 56 2.14 -2.38 5.19
N ALA A 57 1.73 -1.13 5.42
CA ALA A 57 2.57 0.03 5.13
C ALA A 57 3.65 0.20 6.19
N ASP A 58 4.82 0.67 5.78
CA ASP A 58 5.94 0.83 6.70
C ASP A 58 6.86 2.00 6.35
N SER A 59 7.48 2.50 7.40
CA SER A 59 8.58 3.45 7.43
C SER A 59 9.40 3.07 8.66
N PRO A 60 10.68 2.70 8.52
CA PRO A 60 11.51 2.25 9.65
C PRO A 60 12.03 3.46 10.46
N ALA A 61 11.09 4.27 10.93
CA ALA A 61 11.29 5.40 11.83
C ALA A 61 10.02 5.66 12.64
N ALA A 62 10.21 6.06 13.90
CA ALA A 62 9.14 6.67 14.68
C ALA A 62 8.80 8.05 14.08
N ALA A 63 7.55 8.50 14.24
CA ALA A 63 7.15 9.83 13.81
C ALA A 63 7.92 10.92 14.57
N VAL A 64 8.26 12.00 13.87
CA VAL A 64 8.89 13.20 14.42
C VAL A 64 7.87 14.34 14.45
N GLY A 65 7.92 15.20 15.47
CA GLY A 65 6.89 16.22 15.69
C GLY A 65 6.79 16.66 17.15
N ASP A 66 5.68 17.34 17.48
CA ASP A 66 5.38 17.76 18.85
C ASP A 66 5.19 16.53 19.76
N PRO A 67 6.01 16.34 20.82
CA PRO A 67 5.90 15.20 21.73
C PRO A 67 4.50 15.02 22.34
N ASN A 68 3.77 16.10 22.60
CA ASN A 68 2.41 16.04 23.12
C ASN A 68 1.47 15.37 22.10
N ALA A 69 1.58 15.74 20.83
CA ALA A 69 0.79 15.13 19.77
C ALA A 69 1.21 13.67 19.55
N LEU A 70 2.51 13.39 19.48
CA LEU A 70 3.05 12.05 19.22
C LEU A 70 2.66 11.03 20.30
N ALA A 71 2.60 11.44 21.57
CA ALA A 71 2.11 10.60 22.67
C ALA A 71 0.63 10.17 22.52
N ARG A 72 -0.10 10.76 21.56
CA ARG A 72 -1.52 10.51 21.28
C ARG A 72 -1.78 9.87 19.91
N ILE A 73 -0.72 9.51 19.17
CA ILE A 73 -0.79 8.92 17.81
C ILE A 73 0.04 7.63 17.77
N PRO A 74 -0.54 6.46 18.09
CA PRO A 74 0.23 5.22 18.18
C PRO A 74 0.69 4.68 16.83
N THR A 75 -0.02 5.00 15.73
CA THR A 75 0.11 4.34 14.43
C THR A 75 1.53 4.25 13.84
N LYS A 76 2.36 5.30 14.02
CA LYS A 76 3.78 5.31 13.61
C LYS A 76 4.76 5.13 14.77
N MET A 77 4.25 5.08 16.00
CA MET A 77 5.06 5.02 17.22
C MET A 77 5.22 3.59 17.75
N ASN A 78 4.22 2.73 17.52
CA ASN A 78 4.25 1.34 17.97
C ASN A 78 3.47 0.41 17.01
N ARG A 79 4.21 -0.45 16.30
CA ARG A 79 3.68 -1.42 15.35
C ARG A 79 4.70 -2.54 15.09
N PHE A 80 4.24 -3.64 14.50
CA PHE A 80 5.13 -4.70 14.01
C PHE A 80 5.95 -4.26 12.80
N GLU A 81 7.14 -4.85 12.66
CA GLU A 81 7.89 -4.86 11.41
C GLU A 81 7.17 -5.78 10.39
N PRO A 82 6.98 -5.36 9.12
CA PRO A 82 6.11 -6.08 8.19
C PRO A 82 6.55 -7.52 7.85
N LEU A 83 7.83 -7.79 7.58
CA LEU A 83 8.26 -9.10 7.08
C LEU A 83 8.14 -10.19 8.16
N SER A 84 8.46 -9.86 9.41
CA SER A 84 8.29 -10.75 10.55
C SER A 84 6.82 -11.07 10.80
N LEU A 85 5.94 -10.06 10.77
CA LEU A 85 4.49 -10.27 10.85
C LEU A 85 3.97 -11.13 9.68
N LEU A 86 4.37 -10.82 8.45
CA LEU A 86 3.94 -11.57 7.26
C LEU A 86 4.39 -13.03 7.33
N SER A 87 5.56 -13.31 7.90
CA SER A 87 6.04 -14.68 8.12
C SER A 87 5.09 -15.48 9.03
N ALA A 88 4.54 -14.85 10.07
CA ALA A 88 3.56 -15.46 10.95
C ALA A 88 2.17 -15.58 10.29
N LEU A 89 1.73 -14.55 9.56
CA LEU A 89 0.45 -14.56 8.83
C LEU A 89 0.44 -15.60 7.69
N ALA A 90 1.58 -15.83 7.04
CA ALA A 90 1.73 -16.75 5.91
C ALA A 90 1.30 -18.19 6.26
N VAL A 91 1.58 -18.65 7.49
CA VAL A 91 1.26 -20.02 7.93
C VAL A 91 -0.07 -20.12 8.69
N THR A 92 -0.74 -19.00 8.94
CA THR A 92 -2.01 -18.92 9.67
C THR A 92 -3.19 -18.51 8.79
N THR A 93 -2.92 -18.11 7.54
CA THR A 93 -3.89 -17.81 6.47
C THR A 93 -3.67 -18.74 5.28
N ASN A 94 -4.67 -18.87 4.41
CA ASN A 94 -4.67 -19.84 3.31
C ASN A 94 -4.61 -19.17 1.93
N ASP A 95 -5.39 -18.12 1.71
CA ASP A 95 -5.68 -17.58 0.38
C ASP A 95 -5.42 -16.07 0.27
N LEU A 96 -5.49 -15.34 1.38
CA LEU A 96 -5.29 -13.89 1.40
C LEU A 96 -3.85 -13.50 1.00
N GLY A 97 -3.70 -12.56 0.07
CA GLY A 97 -2.41 -11.97 -0.27
C GLY A 97 -1.81 -11.16 0.89
N LEU A 98 -0.49 -11.12 0.95
CA LEU A 98 0.26 -10.49 2.03
C LEU A 98 1.23 -9.46 1.45
N VAL A 99 0.89 -8.17 1.55
CA VAL A 99 1.71 -7.08 1.01
C VAL A 99 2.52 -6.45 2.13
N ALA A 100 3.85 -6.40 1.98
CA ALA A 100 4.76 -5.68 2.86
C ALA A 100 5.48 -4.56 2.12
N THR A 101 5.54 -3.39 2.76
CA THR A 101 6.39 -2.29 2.33
C THR A 101 7.82 -2.53 2.78
N VAL A 102 8.76 -2.50 1.83
CA VAL A 102 10.19 -2.61 2.13
C VAL A 102 10.96 -1.62 1.26
N SER A 103 11.80 -0.82 1.92
CA SER A 103 12.59 0.22 1.25
C SER A 103 13.77 -0.38 0.49
N THR A 104 13.96 0.09 -0.74
CA THR A 104 15.18 -0.16 -1.50
C THR A 104 16.37 0.57 -0.90
N SER A 105 16.18 1.67 -0.16
CA SER A 105 17.24 2.55 0.34
C SER A 105 18.07 1.95 1.47
N TYR A 106 17.46 1.13 2.32
CA TYR A 106 18.03 0.73 3.63
C TYR A 106 18.19 -0.78 3.82
N TYR A 107 17.98 -1.54 2.75
CA TYR A 107 18.29 -2.98 2.72
C TYR A 107 19.40 -3.26 1.71
N GLU A 108 19.94 -4.47 1.82
CA GLU A 108 20.73 -5.10 0.75
C GLU A 108 19.80 -5.93 -0.16
N PRO A 109 19.97 -5.89 -1.49
CA PRO A 109 19.06 -6.58 -2.42
C PRO A 109 19.09 -8.10 -2.25
N TYR A 110 20.24 -8.69 -1.86
CA TYR A 110 20.32 -10.12 -1.57
C TYR A 110 19.47 -10.52 -0.34
N ASN A 111 19.40 -9.65 0.67
CA ASN A 111 18.57 -9.89 1.86
C ASN A 111 17.08 -9.83 1.49
N VAL A 112 16.65 -8.79 0.76
CA VAL A 112 15.26 -8.65 0.30
C VAL A 112 14.84 -9.84 -0.56
N ALA A 113 15.68 -10.24 -1.52
CA ALA A 113 15.40 -11.40 -2.37
C ALA A 113 15.17 -12.68 -1.55
N ARG A 114 16.01 -12.94 -0.53
CA ARG A 114 15.86 -14.11 0.36
C ARG A 114 14.63 -14.03 1.26
N LEU A 115 14.41 -12.89 1.91
CA LEU A 115 13.30 -12.70 2.85
C LEU A 115 11.96 -12.89 2.14
N PHE A 116 11.74 -12.20 1.03
CA PHE A 116 10.49 -12.32 0.28
C PHE A 116 10.32 -13.70 -0.35
N ALA A 117 11.36 -14.30 -0.93
CA ALA A 117 11.24 -15.67 -1.48
C ALA A 117 10.91 -16.70 -0.39
N SER A 118 11.48 -16.55 0.81
CA SER A 118 11.18 -17.42 1.94
C SER A 118 9.72 -17.30 2.36
N ILE A 119 9.21 -16.08 2.56
CA ILE A 119 7.81 -15.86 2.93
C ILE A 119 6.88 -16.35 1.81
N ASP A 120 7.26 -16.17 0.55
CA ASP A 120 6.45 -16.60 -0.58
C ASP A 120 6.36 -18.13 -0.69
N HIS A 121 7.40 -18.86 -0.32
CA HIS A 121 7.30 -20.32 -0.14
C HIS A 121 6.44 -20.70 1.07
N LEU A 122 6.60 -20.02 2.22
CA LEU A 122 5.78 -20.24 3.42
C LEU A 122 4.29 -20.04 3.13
N SER A 123 3.96 -19.00 2.36
CA SER A 123 2.60 -18.61 2.03
C SER A 123 2.05 -19.35 0.80
N LYS A 124 2.87 -20.16 0.12
CA LYS A 124 2.53 -20.83 -1.15
C LYS A 124 2.20 -19.87 -2.31
N GLY A 125 2.94 -18.76 -2.43
CA GLY A 125 2.83 -17.82 -3.53
C GLY A 125 1.83 -16.70 -3.30
N ARG A 126 1.81 -16.10 -2.11
CA ARG A 126 0.83 -15.07 -1.72
C ARG A 126 1.45 -13.74 -1.33
N VAL A 127 2.77 -13.59 -1.44
CA VAL A 127 3.45 -12.38 -0.99
C VAL A 127 3.52 -11.34 -2.09
N CYS A 128 3.43 -10.08 -1.68
CA CYS A 128 3.68 -8.92 -2.49
C CYS A 128 4.67 -7.97 -1.80
N TRP A 129 5.62 -7.47 -2.58
CA TRP A 129 6.55 -6.44 -2.15
C TRP A 129 6.08 -5.08 -2.65
N ASN A 130 5.67 -4.21 -1.73
CA ASN A 130 5.54 -2.78 -2.02
C ASN A 130 6.91 -2.11 -1.99
N VAL A 131 7.41 -1.76 -3.18
CA VAL A 131 8.72 -1.15 -3.39
C VAL A 131 8.63 0.34 -3.10
N VAL A 132 9.39 0.80 -2.11
CA VAL A 132 9.53 2.23 -1.80
C VAL A 132 10.99 2.65 -1.85
N THR A 133 11.22 3.91 -2.16
CA THR A 133 12.54 4.56 -2.10
C THR A 133 12.71 5.39 -0.82
N SER A 134 11.80 5.20 0.15
CA SER A 134 11.56 6.04 1.32
C SER A 134 11.08 7.46 0.98
N ASP A 135 10.51 8.18 1.93
CA ASP A 135 9.86 9.48 1.67
C ASP A 135 10.05 10.51 2.78
N HIS A 136 10.55 10.11 3.95
CA HIS A 136 10.85 11.03 5.05
C HIS A 136 12.28 10.90 5.59
N ASP A 137 12.90 12.04 5.90
CA ASP A 137 14.30 12.16 6.34
C ASP A 137 14.62 11.42 7.63
N GLU A 138 13.66 11.30 8.55
CA GLU A 138 13.85 10.61 9.83
C GLU A 138 14.26 9.15 9.66
N THR A 139 13.93 8.54 8.52
CA THR A 139 14.39 7.20 8.21
C THR A 139 15.91 7.17 8.09
N GLY A 140 16.52 8.13 7.38
CA GLY A 140 17.96 8.17 7.15
C GLY A 140 18.78 8.22 8.43
N TYR A 141 18.31 8.97 9.44
CA TYR A 141 18.99 9.11 10.73
C TYR A 141 19.12 7.78 11.50
N ASN A 142 18.30 6.78 11.20
CA ASN A 142 18.38 5.45 11.81
C ASN A 142 19.32 4.48 11.07
N PHE A 143 19.85 4.86 9.90
CA PHE A 143 20.64 3.98 9.03
C PHE A 143 22.00 4.60 8.64
N ASN A 144 22.64 5.31 9.57
CA ASN A 144 23.94 5.97 9.38
C ASN A 144 23.95 6.98 8.20
N ARG A 145 22.85 7.72 8.00
CA ARG A 145 22.75 8.82 7.02
C ARG A 145 22.25 10.10 7.66
N GLU A 146 22.50 11.22 7.01
CA GLU A 146 21.98 12.54 7.39
C GLU A 146 20.69 12.86 6.62
N GLY A 147 19.67 12.00 6.75
CA GLY A 147 18.40 12.14 6.04
C GLY A 147 18.31 11.28 4.77
N LEU A 148 17.42 11.64 3.85
CA LEU A 148 17.27 10.97 2.56
C LEU A 148 18.28 11.49 1.53
N ASP A 149 18.77 10.57 0.69
CA ASP A 149 19.46 10.95 -0.54
C ASP A 149 18.54 11.75 -1.48
N PRO A 150 19.11 12.56 -2.39
CA PRO A 150 18.32 13.29 -3.37
C PRO A 150 17.36 12.38 -4.15
N HIS A 151 16.14 12.87 -4.40
CA HIS A 151 15.07 12.08 -5.03
C HIS A 151 15.52 11.34 -6.30
N ALA A 152 16.26 12.00 -7.20
CA ALA A 152 16.77 11.37 -8.42
C ALA A 152 17.69 10.17 -8.14
N LEU A 153 18.62 10.31 -7.19
CA LEU A 153 19.55 9.25 -6.80
C LEU A 153 18.82 8.06 -6.16
N ARG A 154 17.78 8.34 -5.37
CA ARG A 154 16.96 7.28 -4.76
C ARG A 154 16.24 6.43 -5.81
N TYR A 155 15.72 7.03 -6.88
CA TYR A 155 15.10 6.29 -7.99
C TYR A 155 16.15 5.56 -8.85
N GLU A 156 17.29 6.18 -9.14
CA GLU A 156 18.39 5.53 -9.85
C GLU A 156 18.83 4.24 -9.13
N ARG A 157 19.16 4.36 -7.84
CA ARG A 157 19.54 3.23 -7.00
C ARG A 157 18.40 2.22 -6.83
N GLY A 158 17.17 2.69 -6.66
CA GLY A 158 15.99 1.83 -6.52
C GLY A 158 15.70 0.98 -7.77
N ASN A 159 15.91 1.53 -8.96
CA ASN A 159 15.81 0.79 -10.22
C ASN A 159 16.83 -0.36 -10.28
N GLU A 160 18.11 -0.07 -10.01
CA GLU A 160 19.16 -1.10 -10.00
C GLU A 160 18.89 -2.17 -8.93
N PHE A 161 18.40 -1.76 -7.75
CA PHE A 161 18.04 -2.67 -6.66
C PHE A 161 16.98 -3.69 -7.11
N VAL A 162 15.90 -3.23 -7.74
CA VAL A 162 14.83 -4.11 -8.23
C VAL A 162 15.34 -5.07 -9.30
N ASP A 163 16.20 -4.60 -10.21
CA ASP A 163 16.78 -5.43 -11.26
C ASP A 163 17.64 -6.56 -10.68
N VAL A 164 18.42 -6.27 -9.63
CA VAL A 164 19.20 -7.27 -8.87
C VAL A 164 18.29 -8.29 -8.21
N VAL A 165 17.24 -7.83 -7.50
CA VAL A 165 16.29 -8.75 -6.82
C VAL A 165 15.57 -9.65 -7.83
N PHE A 166 15.09 -9.10 -8.94
CA PHE A 166 14.49 -9.90 -10.01
C PHE A 166 15.48 -10.90 -10.59
N GLY A 167 16.76 -10.53 -10.71
CA GLY A 167 17.81 -11.43 -11.19
C GLY A 167 18.09 -12.59 -10.25
N LEU A 168 18.08 -12.32 -8.95
CA LEU A 168 18.24 -13.33 -7.92
C LEU A 168 17.06 -14.30 -7.88
N TRP A 169 15.82 -13.83 -8.02
CA TRP A 169 14.64 -14.72 -8.05
C TRP A 169 14.59 -15.64 -9.27
N ASP A 170 15.31 -15.31 -10.34
CA ASP A 170 15.46 -16.18 -11.51
C ASP A 170 16.67 -17.12 -11.42
N SER A 171 17.45 -17.12 -10.32
CA SER A 171 18.63 -17.98 -10.18
C SER A 171 18.32 -19.46 -10.39
N PHE A 172 17.17 -19.96 -9.91
CA PHE A 172 16.70 -21.30 -10.26
C PHE A 172 15.65 -21.21 -11.36
N GLU A 173 15.82 -21.98 -12.44
CA GLU A 173 14.72 -22.17 -13.41
C GLU A 173 13.63 -23.09 -12.84
N ASP A 174 12.47 -23.08 -13.50
CA ASP A 174 11.42 -24.05 -13.21
C ASP A 174 11.91 -25.49 -13.50
N GLY A 175 11.61 -26.40 -12.57
CA GLY A 175 12.06 -27.79 -12.65
C GLY A 175 13.57 -27.97 -12.46
N ALA A 176 14.28 -26.99 -11.89
CA ALA A 176 15.68 -27.14 -11.55
C ALA A 176 15.92 -28.09 -10.36
N LEU A 177 14.98 -28.21 -9.41
CA LEU A 177 15.07 -29.20 -8.34
C LEU A 177 14.64 -30.58 -8.87
N LEU A 178 15.61 -31.49 -8.99
CA LEU A 178 15.38 -32.85 -9.47
C LEU A 178 14.96 -33.79 -8.35
N LEU A 179 15.50 -33.57 -7.14
CA LEU A 179 15.21 -34.37 -5.93
C LEU A 179 15.40 -35.89 -6.14
N ASP A 180 16.36 -36.26 -6.99
CA ASP A 180 16.65 -37.64 -7.36
C ASP A 180 17.47 -38.31 -6.25
N ARG A 181 16.78 -39.11 -5.43
CA ARG A 181 17.40 -39.87 -4.33
C ARG A 181 18.18 -41.09 -4.79
N GLU A 182 17.83 -41.67 -5.93
CA GLU A 182 18.47 -42.88 -6.44
C GLU A 182 19.88 -42.56 -6.96
N ASN A 183 20.02 -41.46 -7.70
CA ASN A 183 21.31 -41.02 -8.25
C ASN A 183 22.02 -39.98 -7.35
N GLY A 184 21.40 -39.51 -6.27
CA GLY A 184 21.98 -38.53 -5.35
C GLY A 184 22.08 -37.12 -5.93
N VAL A 185 21.17 -36.74 -6.84
CA VAL A 185 21.17 -35.44 -7.53
C VAL A 185 20.02 -34.57 -7.05
N TYR A 186 20.35 -33.51 -6.31
CA TYR A 186 19.34 -32.62 -5.74
C TYR A 186 18.76 -31.62 -6.76
N TYR A 187 19.61 -31.04 -7.62
CA TYR A 187 19.22 -30.06 -8.62
C TYR A 187 20.02 -30.18 -9.92
N ASP A 188 19.42 -29.72 -11.02
CA ASP A 188 20.04 -29.60 -12.33
C ASP A 188 20.99 -28.40 -12.34
N LYS A 189 22.29 -28.68 -12.45
CA LYS A 189 23.35 -27.65 -12.46
C LYS A 189 23.23 -26.67 -13.62
N ASP A 190 22.61 -27.08 -14.73
CA ASP A 190 22.49 -26.25 -15.94
C ASP A 190 21.25 -25.33 -15.88
N LYS A 191 20.46 -25.44 -14.81
CA LYS A 191 19.27 -24.62 -14.51
C LYS A 191 19.44 -23.79 -13.23
N HIS A 192 20.67 -23.63 -12.75
CA HIS A 192 21.01 -22.84 -11.58
C HIS A 192 22.10 -21.81 -11.93
N HIS A 193 21.72 -20.53 -11.91
CA HIS A 193 22.44 -19.43 -12.55
C HIS A 193 22.91 -18.37 -11.56
N THR A 194 24.22 -18.08 -11.60
CA THR A 194 24.80 -16.89 -10.98
C THR A 194 24.36 -15.63 -11.71
N LEU A 195 23.99 -14.58 -10.96
CA LEU A 195 23.59 -13.30 -11.52
C LEU A 195 24.77 -12.48 -12.05
N ASN A 196 25.91 -12.47 -11.32
CA ASN A 196 27.12 -11.71 -11.65
C ASN A 196 26.90 -10.21 -11.92
N HIS A 197 25.94 -9.58 -11.23
CA HIS A 197 25.65 -8.15 -11.36
C HIS A 197 26.80 -7.28 -10.85
N LYS A 198 27.17 -6.27 -11.65
CA LYS A 198 28.14 -5.23 -11.32
C LYS A 198 27.63 -3.91 -11.92
N GLY A 199 26.82 -3.18 -11.15
CA GLY A 199 26.28 -1.88 -11.55
C GLY A 199 26.94 -0.73 -10.81
N THR A 200 26.28 0.43 -10.85
CA THR A 200 26.73 1.66 -10.19
C THR A 200 26.62 1.53 -8.68
N HIS A 201 25.50 0.97 -8.21
CA HIS A 201 25.16 0.93 -6.79
C HIS A 201 25.44 -0.42 -6.14
N PHE A 202 25.41 -1.52 -6.89
CA PHE A 202 25.53 -2.87 -6.34
C PHE A 202 26.49 -3.77 -7.11
N GLN A 203 27.14 -4.66 -6.35
CA GLN A 203 27.90 -5.78 -6.88
C GLN A 203 27.41 -7.08 -6.21
N VAL A 204 26.67 -7.90 -6.95
CA VAL A 204 26.02 -9.09 -6.42
C VAL A 204 26.27 -10.30 -7.33
N ARG A 205 27.04 -11.27 -6.82
CA ARG A 205 27.40 -12.48 -7.57
C ARG A 205 26.22 -13.44 -7.76
N GLY A 206 25.43 -13.66 -6.71
CA GLY A 206 24.51 -14.80 -6.66
C GLY A 206 25.25 -16.16 -6.67
N PRO A 207 24.53 -17.26 -6.96
CA PRO A 207 23.08 -17.32 -7.16
C PRO A 207 22.31 -17.07 -5.86
N LEU A 208 21.00 -16.90 -5.95
CA LEU A 208 20.14 -16.95 -4.77
C LEU A 208 20.08 -18.39 -4.22
N ASN A 209 20.05 -18.54 -2.89
CA ASN A 209 20.11 -19.84 -2.22
C ASN A 209 18.73 -20.42 -1.86
N ILE A 210 17.69 -20.05 -2.60
CA ILE A 210 16.33 -20.58 -2.45
C ILE A 210 15.71 -20.75 -3.84
N ALA A 211 14.95 -21.82 -4.02
CA ALA A 211 14.32 -22.14 -5.30
C ALA A 211 13.31 -21.07 -5.73
N ARG A 212 13.02 -21.05 -7.03
CA ARG A 212 12.01 -20.17 -7.62
C ARG A 212 10.68 -20.29 -6.88
N THR A 213 10.02 -19.15 -6.67
CA THR A 213 8.79 -19.10 -5.85
C THR A 213 7.57 -19.66 -6.61
N PRO A 214 6.50 -20.07 -5.92
CA PRO A 214 5.32 -20.68 -6.55
C PRO A 214 4.67 -19.80 -7.63
N GLN A 215 4.62 -18.48 -7.42
CA GLN A 215 4.10 -17.49 -8.38
C GLN A 215 5.17 -16.92 -9.32
N GLY A 216 6.29 -17.63 -9.50
CA GLY A 216 7.46 -17.20 -10.28
C GLY A 216 8.34 -16.26 -9.48
N ARG A 217 7.79 -15.10 -9.13
CA ARG A 217 8.34 -14.18 -8.12
C ARG A 217 7.21 -13.50 -7.35
N PRO A 218 7.47 -12.99 -6.14
CA PRO A 218 6.52 -12.17 -5.39
C PRO A 218 5.93 -11.05 -6.26
N VAL A 219 4.65 -10.72 -6.04
CA VAL A 219 3.97 -9.62 -6.74
C VAL A 219 4.61 -8.29 -6.36
N ILE A 220 4.65 -7.33 -7.28
CA ILE A 220 5.29 -6.03 -7.05
C ILE A 220 4.25 -4.92 -6.96
N ALA A 221 4.20 -4.24 -5.82
CA ALA A 221 3.41 -3.03 -5.62
C ALA A 221 4.30 -1.78 -5.61
N GLN A 222 3.77 -0.64 -6.05
CA GLN A 222 4.43 0.67 -5.96
C GLN A 222 3.41 1.78 -5.67
N ALA A 223 3.89 2.92 -5.18
CA ALA A 223 3.08 4.09 -4.84
C ALA A 223 3.59 5.42 -5.46
N GLY A 224 4.56 5.36 -6.38
CA GLY A 224 5.21 6.54 -6.93
C GLY A 224 4.34 7.29 -7.95
N GLY A 225 3.88 8.50 -7.60
CA GLY A 225 3.11 9.37 -8.51
C GLY A 225 3.95 10.35 -9.35
N SER A 226 5.26 10.42 -9.13
CA SER A 226 6.17 11.29 -9.90
C SER A 226 6.46 10.70 -11.28
N GLU A 227 6.96 11.50 -12.23
CA GLU A 227 7.34 11.00 -13.56
C GLU A 227 8.31 9.79 -13.52
N PRO A 228 9.41 9.82 -12.74
CA PRO A 228 10.26 8.65 -12.54
C PRO A 228 9.54 7.47 -11.87
N GLY A 229 8.62 7.75 -10.95
CA GLY A 229 7.81 6.73 -10.29
C GLY A 229 6.85 6.03 -11.24
N MET A 230 6.18 6.78 -12.11
CA MET A 230 5.28 6.23 -13.13
C MET A 230 6.04 5.40 -14.18
N ASP A 231 7.25 5.82 -14.57
CA ASP A 231 8.11 5.03 -15.46
C ASP A 231 8.55 3.70 -14.82
N MET A 232 9.03 3.76 -13.57
CA MET A 232 9.39 2.56 -12.81
C MET A 232 8.19 1.61 -12.62
N ALA A 233 7.01 2.17 -12.34
CA ALA A 233 5.78 1.40 -12.19
C ALA A 233 5.38 0.71 -13.51
N ALA A 234 5.41 1.43 -14.63
CA ALA A 234 5.14 0.84 -15.94
C ALA A 234 6.10 -0.31 -16.27
N ARG A 235 7.38 -0.19 -15.89
CA ARG A 235 8.38 -1.25 -16.10
C ARG A 235 8.21 -2.46 -15.18
N THR A 236 7.82 -2.26 -13.93
CA THR A 236 8.01 -3.29 -12.88
C THR A 236 6.80 -3.59 -12.00
N ALA A 237 5.89 -2.64 -11.80
CA ALA A 237 4.78 -2.78 -10.86
C ALA A 237 3.63 -3.57 -11.46
N GLU A 238 2.99 -4.35 -10.61
CA GLU A 238 1.83 -5.20 -10.90
C GLU A 238 0.60 -4.74 -10.11
N ILE A 239 0.83 -3.99 -9.03
CA ILE A 239 -0.16 -3.17 -8.34
C ILE A 239 0.41 -1.76 -8.22
N VAL A 240 -0.37 -0.75 -8.55
CA VAL A 240 -0.04 0.63 -8.23
C VAL A 240 -1.09 1.18 -7.29
N PHE A 241 -0.62 1.56 -6.11
CA PHE A 241 -1.38 2.30 -5.13
C PHE A 241 -1.32 3.79 -5.47
N SER A 242 -2.46 4.42 -5.74
CA SER A 242 -2.54 5.87 -5.98
C SER A 242 -3.38 6.56 -4.90
N LEU A 243 -3.01 7.80 -4.57
CA LEU A 243 -3.87 8.70 -3.80
C LEU A 243 -4.63 9.56 -4.81
N ALA A 244 -5.82 9.12 -5.19
CA ALA A 244 -6.61 9.76 -6.23
C ALA A 244 -7.51 10.84 -5.61
N SER A 245 -7.33 12.10 -6.00
CA SER A 245 -8.16 13.20 -5.51
C SER A 245 -9.52 13.32 -6.22
N ASN A 246 -9.62 12.82 -7.45
CA ASN A 246 -10.87 12.77 -8.23
C ASN A 246 -10.74 11.77 -9.39
N ILE A 247 -11.89 11.40 -9.96
CA ILE A 247 -12.01 10.36 -10.99
C ILE A 247 -11.23 10.71 -12.26
N ASP A 248 -11.34 11.94 -12.77
CA ASP A 248 -10.69 12.35 -14.03
C ASP A 248 -9.17 12.32 -13.93
N ARG A 249 -8.62 12.79 -12.81
CA ARG A 249 -7.17 12.71 -12.55
C ARG A 249 -6.71 11.26 -12.45
N ASN A 250 -7.48 10.38 -11.82
CA ASN A 250 -7.09 8.98 -11.73
C ASN A 250 -7.21 8.26 -13.07
N ARG A 251 -8.20 8.61 -13.91
CA ARG A 251 -8.30 8.12 -15.29
C ARG A 251 -7.10 8.57 -16.12
N ALA A 252 -6.72 9.84 -16.03
CA ALA A 252 -5.51 10.34 -16.69
C ALA A 252 -4.24 9.62 -16.20
N PHE A 253 -4.13 9.35 -14.90
CA PHE A 253 -3.04 8.57 -14.33
C PHE A 253 -3.04 7.12 -14.83
N TYR A 254 -4.20 6.46 -14.80
CA TYR A 254 -4.43 5.10 -15.30
C TYR A 254 -3.95 4.99 -16.75
N ASP A 255 -4.46 5.86 -17.64
CA ASP A 255 -4.11 5.86 -19.05
C ASP A 255 -2.63 6.15 -19.28
N ASN A 256 -2.06 7.09 -18.52
CA ASN A 256 -0.64 7.45 -18.63
C ASN A 256 0.28 6.26 -18.31
N VAL A 257 0.07 5.60 -17.17
CA VAL A 257 0.93 4.47 -16.76
C VAL A 257 0.73 3.28 -17.70
N LYS A 258 -0.52 2.91 -18.01
CA LYS A 258 -0.83 1.76 -18.88
C LYS A 258 -0.26 1.91 -20.29
N ARG A 259 -0.26 3.13 -20.85
CA ARG A 259 0.32 3.42 -22.18
C ARG A 259 1.85 3.29 -22.23
N ARG A 260 2.55 3.40 -21.10
CA ARG A 260 4.01 3.22 -21.03
C ARG A 260 4.41 1.73 -21.06
N MET A 261 3.55 0.84 -20.59
CA MET A 261 3.86 -0.58 -20.41
C MET A 261 4.30 -1.33 -21.68
N PRO A 262 3.70 -1.11 -22.87
CA PRO A 262 4.13 -1.80 -24.09
C PRO A 262 5.59 -1.53 -24.47
N ALA A 263 6.15 -0.36 -24.13
CA ALA A 263 7.56 -0.05 -24.36
C ALA A 263 8.52 -0.93 -23.54
N HIS A 264 8.00 -1.58 -22.49
CA HIS A 264 8.71 -2.56 -21.67
C HIS A 264 8.29 -4.01 -21.98
N GLY A 265 7.54 -4.24 -23.07
CA GLY A 265 7.05 -5.57 -23.45
C GLY A 265 6.01 -6.16 -22.49
N ARG A 266 5.29 -5.30 -21.75
CA ARG A 266 4.28 -5.71 -20.78
C ARG A 266 2.86 -5.47 -21.28
N ASP A 267 1.97 -6.40 -20.97
CA ASP A 267 0.54 -6.24 -21.21
C ASP A 267 -0.05 -5.22 -20.20
N PRO A 268 -0.79 -4.19 -20.63
CA PRO A 268 -1.48 -3.28 -19.72
C PRO A 268 -2.34 -3.96 -18.64
N ASP A 269 -2.86 -5.16 -18.89
CA ASP A 269 -3.67 -5.91 -17.91
C ASP A 269 -2.81 -6.59 -16.83
N ASP A 270 -1.48 -6.68 -16.99
CA ASP A 270 -0.51 -7.15 -15.97
C ASP A 270 -0.17 -6.09 -14.90
N LEU A 271 -0.96 -5.02 -14.82
CA LEU A 271 -0.88 -4.01 -13.76
C LEU A 271 -2.28 -3.68 -13.28
N LYS A 272 -2.51 -3.66 -11.96
CA LYS A 272 -3.76 -3.18 -11.36
C LYS A 272 -3.56 -1.78 -10.77
N ILE A 273 -4.31 -0.80 -11.25
CA ILE A 273 -4.34 0.55 -10.66
C ILE A 273 -5.39 0.55 -9.54
N MET A 274 -4.95 0.67 -8.29
CA MET A 274 -5.79 0.53 -7.10
C MET A 274 -5.69 1.75 -6.20
N PRO A 275 -6.53 2.78 -6.39
CA PRO A 275 -6.53 3.94 -5.51
C PRO A 275 -6.90 3.57 -4.06
N GLY A 276 -6.32 4.30 -3.12
CA GLY A 276 -6.73 4.27 -1.72
C GLY A 276 -8.01 5.04 -1.50
N ILE A 277 -8.97 4.45 -0.81
CA ILE A 277 -10.21 5.13 -0.44
C ILE A 277 -10.51 4.91 1.04
N VAL A 278 -10.78 6.01 1.74
CA VAL A 278 -11.36 5.94 3.09
C VAL A 278 -12.84 5.63 2.95
N ILE A 279 -13.32 4.60 3.64
CA ILE A 279 -14.74 4.20 3.59
C ILE A 279 -15.40 4.44 4.94
N ASN A 280 -16.46 5.24 4.93
CA ASN A 280 -17.34 5.45 6.07
C ASN A 280 -18.76 5.02 5.69
N VAL A 281 -19.18 3.82 6.12
CA VAL A 281 -20.51 3.29 5.80
C VAL A 281 -21.44 3.27 7.02
N GLY A 282 -22.69 3.65 6.79
CA GLY A 282 -23.81 3.50 7.71
C GLY A 282 -25.02 2.90 6.98
N GLU A 283 -26.04 2.43 7.72
CA GLU A 283 -27.29 1.99 7.09
C GLU A 283 -28.03 3.19 6.50
N THR A 284 -27.84 4.36 7.10
CA THR A 284 -28.27 5.67 6.59
C THR A 284 -27.09 6.63 6.46
N GLU A 285 -27.26 7.69 5.67
CA GLU A 285 -26.28 8.77 5.57
C GLU A 285 -26.00 9.43 6.94
N ALA A 286 -27.06 9.61 7.74
CA ALA A 286 -26.95 10.19 9.07
C ALA A 286 -26.08 9.33 10.00
N GLU A 287 -26.22 8.00 9.95
CA GLU A 287 -25.35 7.09 10.69
C GLU A 287 -23.90 7.13 10.19
N ALA A 288 -23.70 7.14 8.87
CA ALA A 288 -22.37 7.22 8.28
C ALA A 288 -21.65 8.50 8.73
N LYS A 289 -22.35 9.63 8.69
CA LYS A 289 -21.86 10.92 9.17
C LYS A 289 -21.59 10.93 10.67
N ALA A 290 -22.48 10.36 11.48
CA ALA A 290 -22.29 10.29 12.93
C ALA A 290 -21.03 9.51 13.33
N LYS A 291 -20.67 8.46 12.58
CA LYS A 291 -19.41 7.71 12.80
C LYS A 291 -18.17 8.57 12.51
N VAL A 292 -18.21 9.36 11.44
CA VAL A 292 -17.13 10.31 11.10
C VAL A 292 -17.01 11.39 12.17
N ASP A 293 -18.13 12.03 12.52
CA ASP A 293 -18.18 13.10 13.52
C ASP A 293 -17.66 12.60 14.87
N TYR A 294 -18.01 11.36 15.27
CA TYR A 294 -17.51 10.73 16.50
C TYR A 294 -15.97 10.69 16.53
N LEU A 295 -15.34 10.22 15.45
CA LEU A 295 -13.87 10.09 15.39
C LEU A 295 -13.19 11.45 15.41
N ILE A 296 -13.76 12.44 14.71
CA ILE A 296 -13.26 13.82 14.70
C ILE A 296 -13.38 14.43 16.10
N ASP A 297 -14.51 14.25 16.78
CA ASP A 297 -14.74 14.76 18.14
C ASP A 297 -13.80 14.12 19.17
N LYS A 298 -13.38 12.87 18.94
CA LYS A 298 -12.39 12.18 19.80
C LYS A 298 -10.96 12.58 19.52
N MET A 299 -10.67 13.18 18.37
CA MET A 299 -9.32 13.58 18.04
C MET A 299 -8.85 14.70 18.95
N HIS A 300 -7.72 14.47 19.64
CA HIS A 300 -7.15 15.49 20.51
C HIS A 300 -6.65 16.70 19.69
N PRO A 301 -6.87 17.96 20.13
CA PRO A 301 -6.45 19.14 19.38
C PRO A 301 -4.97 19.17 19.02
N ASP A 302 -4.06 18.73 19.91
CA ASP A 302 -2.62 18.62 19.61
C ASP A 302 -2.34 17.72 18.39
N VAL A 303 -3.11 16.63 18.22
CA VAL A 303 -2.99 15.74 17.06
C VAL A 303 -3.44 16.45 15.80
N GLY A 304 -4.61 17.08 15.84
CA GLY A 304 -5.13 17.85 14.72
C GLY A 304 -4.24 19.04 14.33
N ARG A 305 -3.61 19.70 15.32
CA ARG A 305 -2.61 20.74 15.12
C ARG A 305 -1.37 20.20 14.43
N LEU A 306 -0.84 19.05 14.86
CA LEU A 306 0.32 18.43 14.21
C LEU A 306 0.02 18.13 12.74
N MET A 307 -1.12 17.49 12.45
CA MET A 307 -1.51 17.16 11.07
C MET A 307 -1.70 18.42 10.20
N LEU A 308 -2.33 19.46 10.75
CA LEU A 308 -2.49 20.74 10.06
C LEU A 308 -1.14 21.41 9.81
N SER A 309 -0.24 21.38 10.80
CA SER A 309 1.14 21.86 10.68
C SER A 309 1.91 21.14 9.59
N GLU A 310 1.80 19.81 9.51
CA GLU A 310 2.43 19.01 8.45
C GLU A 310 1.87 19.35 7.07
N PHE A 311 0.55 19.51 6.95
CA PHE A 311 -0.09 19.85 5.67
C PHE A 311 0.27 21.26 5.17
N LEU A 312 0.29 22.24 6.07
CA LEU A 312 0.65 23.62 5.75
C LEU A 312 2.17 23.85 5.73
N GLU A 313 2.96 22.91 6.23
CA GLU A 313 4.39 23.08 6.51
C GLU A 313 4.70 24.33 7.34
N ALA A 314 3.85 24.58 8.32
CA ALA A 314 3.92 25.74 9.21
C ALA A 314 4.03 25.29 10.67
N ASP A 315 4.90 25.93 11.44
CA ASP A 315 4.98 25.68 12.88
C ASP A 315 3.77 26.30 13.58
N LEU A 316 2.93 25.46 14.20
CA LEU A 316 1.73 25.90 14.92
C LEU A 316 1.78 25.55 16.42
N ARG A 317 2.92 25.09 16.94
CA ARG A 317 3.02 24.51 18.30
C ARG A 317 2.57 25.43 19.43
N ASP A 318 2.89 26.72 19.31
CA ASP A 318 2.56 27.79 20.27
C ASP A 318 1.29 28.58 19.92
N VAL A 319 0.57 28.19 18.86
CA VAL A 319 -0.62 28.92 18.40
C VAL A 319 -1.84 28.55 19.24
N ALA A 320 -2.44 29.57 19.88
CA ALA A 320 -3.64 29.41 20.69
C ALA A 320 -4.86 28.99 19.85
N LEU A 321 -5.60 27.98 20.32
CA LEU A 321 -6.71 27.38 19.57
C LEU A 321 -7.94 28.29 19.48
N ASP A 322 -8.13 29.20 20.44
CA ASP A 322 -9.25 30.13 20.53
C ASP A 322 -8.99 31.46 19.81
N LYS A 323 -7.87 31.57 19.08
CA LYS A 323 -7.49 32.76 18.31
C LYS A 323 -7.56 32.49 16.80
N PRO A 324 -7.69 33.54 15.97
CA PRO A 324 -7.53 33.43 14.53
C PRO A 324 -6.16 32.88 14.14
N PHE A 325 -6.07 32.29 12.96
CA PHE A 325 -4.80 31.79 12.43
C PHE A 325 -3.77 32.94 12.23
N PRO A 326 -2.50 32.77 12.63
CA PRO A 326 -1.46 33.78 12.45
C PRO A 326 -1.07 33.87 10.98
N MET A 327 -1.56 34.89 10.27
CA MET A 327 -1.39 35.05 8.83
C MET A 327 0.07 35.12 8.38
N ASP A 328 0.99 35.53 9.24
CA ASP A 328 2.44 35.53 9.01
C ASP A 328 3.03 34.12 8.89
N ARG A 329 2.33 33.09 9.39
CA ARG A 329 2.74 31.68 9.29
C ARG A 329 2.05 30.93 8.15
N LEU A 330 1.14 31.58 7.43
CA LEU A 330 0.48 30.96 6.29
C LEU A 330 1.49 30.90 5.13
N PRO A 331 1.83 29.71 4.61
CA PRO A 331 2.79 29.63 3.51
C PRO A 331 2.22 30.31 2.26
N ALA A 332 3.10 30.83 1.41
CA ALA A 332 2.68 31.49 0.17
C ALA A 332 2.14 30.50 -0.89
N ALA A 333 2.54 29.23 -0.80
CA ALA A 333 2.13 28.19 -1.74
C ALA A 333 2.06 26.82 -1.06
N PRO A 334 1.12 25.94 -1.49
CA PRO A 334 1.08 24.56 -1.03
C PRO A 334 2.20 23.73 -1.66
N LYS A 335 2.75 22.78 -0.90
CA LYS A 335 3.50 21.65 -1.49
C LYS A 335 2.62 20.43 -1.74
N GLY A 336 1.49 20.32 -1.04
CA GLY A 336 0.49 19.25 -1.19
C GLY A 336 -0.70 19.63 -2.06
N SER A 337 -1.90 19.17 -1.66
CA SER A 337 -3.14 19.43 -2.38
C SER A 337 -3.46 20.92 -2.44
N ARG A 338 -3.32 21.52 -3.63
CA ARG A 338 -3.67 22.94 -3.88
C ARG A 338 -5.14 23.25 -3.57
N ALA A 339 -6.06 22.37 -3.96
CA ALA A 339 -7.48 22.60 -3.74
C ALA A 339 -7.83 22.67 -2.25
N LEU A 340 -7.32 21.73 -1.45
CA LEU A 340 -7.52 21.75 0.01
C LEU A 340 -6.82 22.95 0.64
N PHE A 341 -5.62 23.28 0.18
CA PHE A 341 -4.91 24.47 0.66
C PHE A 341 -5.69 25.76 0.43
N ASP A 342 -6.18 26.00 -0.79
CA ASP A 342 -6.95 27.19 -1.13
C ASP A 342 -8.24 27.27 -0.27
N GLU A 343 -8.91 26.13 -0.03
CA GLU A 343 -10.06 26.05 0.88
C GLU A 343 -9.70 26.42 2.33
N LEU A 344 -8.61 25.88 2.89
CA LEU A 344 -8.15 26.24 4.24
C LEU A 344 -7.78 27.73 4.34
N VAL A 345 -7.17 28.29 3.29
CA VAL A 345 -6.83 29.71 3.22
C VAL A 345 -8.10 30.58 3.26
N ASP A 346 -9.15 30.20 2.52
CA ASP A 346 -10.42 30.93 2.54
C ASP A 346 -11.15 30.78 3.88
N PHE A 347 -11.07 29.61 4.51
CA PHE A 347 -11.56 29.38 5.86
C PHE A 347 -10.85 30.29 6.88
N VAL A 348 -9.52 30.38 6.80
CA VAL A 348 -8.69 31.27 7.62
C VAL A 348 -9.09 32.74 7.43
N LYS A 349 -9.24 33.20 6.19
CA LYS A 349 -9.61 34.59 5.86
C LYS A 349 -11.00 34.99 6.38
N SER A 350 -11.87 34.02 6.63
CA SER A 350 -13.21 34.23 7.16
C SER A 350 -13.23 34.54 8.67
N GLY A 351 -12.07 34.54 9.34
CA GLY A 351 -11.93 34.95 10.74
C GLY A 351 -12.15 33.86 11.77
N HIS A 352 -12.23 32.60 11.34
CA HIS A 352 -12.35 31.44 12.22
C HIS A 352 -11.12 31.23 13.10
N THR A 353 -11.34 30.58 14.23
CA THR A 353 -10.28 30.19 15.16
C THR A 353 -9.46 29.01 14.63
N VAL A 354 -8.25 28.84 15.16
CA VAL A 354 -7.37 27.72 14.82
C VAL A 354 -8.00 26.38 15.20
N GLY A 355 -8.75 26.31 16.30
CA GLY A 355 -9.49 25.11 16.69
C GLY A 355 -10.57 24.72 15.67
N GLU A 356 -11.32 25.70 15.15
CA GLU A 356 -12.30 25.48 14.08
C GLU A 356 -11.63 25.05 12.78
N LEU A 357 -10.48 25.66 12.43
CA LEU A 357 -9.69 25.27 11.26
C LEU A 357 -9.18 23.83 11.37
N ILE A 358 -8.69 23.41 12.55
CA ILE A 358 -8.26 22.04 12.80
C ILE A 358 -9.42 21.07 12.60
N ARG A 359 -10.62 21.39 13.13
CA ARG A 359 -11.80 20.57 12.92
C ARG A 359 -12.17 20.50 11.44
N HIS A 360 -12.23 21.62 10.75
CA HIS A 360 -12.54 21.69 9.33
C HIS A 360 -11.55 20.89 8.48
N TYR A 361 -10.25 21.00 8.79
CA TYR A 361 -9.21 20.19 8.18
C TYR A 361 -9.42 18.69 8.45
N ALA A 362 -9.75 18.31 9.69
CA ALA A 362 -10.05 16.93 10.05
C ALA A 362 -11.26 16.39 9.27
N GLU A 363 -12.35 17.15 9.16
CA GLU A 363 -13.52 16.79 8.37
C GLU A 363 -13.16 16.54 6.89
N LYS A 364 -12.27 17.36 6.33
CA LYS A 364 -11.81 17.23 4.94
C LYS A 364 -10.79 16.12 4.75
N HIS A 365 -9.91 15.87 5.72
CA HIS A 365 -8.86 14.86 5.66
C HIS A 365 -9.40 13.46 6.00
N THR A 366 -10.14 13.33 7.08
CA THR A 366 -10.80 12.10 7.54
C THR A 366 -11.99 11.75 6.65
N GLY A 367 -12.74 12.76 6.20
CA GLY A 367 -13.84 12.62 5.25
C GLY A 367 -13.39 12.60 3.78
N ASN A 368 -12.09 12.66 3.48
CA ASN A 368 -11.54 12.69 2.10
C ASN A 368 -11.77 11.40 1.28
N GLY A 369 -12.62 10.50 1.77
CA GLY A 369 -13.07 9.31 1.07
C GLY A 369 -14.55 9.39 0.77
N ILE A 370 -15.24 8.26 0.86
CA ILE A 370 -16.68 8.19 0.66
C ILE A 370 -17.40 7.90 1.97
N THR A 371 -18.39 8.74 2.28
CA THR A 371 -19.24 8.63 3.45
C THR A 371 -20.69 8.50 2.99
N GLY A 372 -21.36 7.41 3.34
CA GLY A 372 -22.75 7.24 2.93
C GLY A 372 -23.32 5.85 3.18
N THR A 373 -24.41 5.59 2.47
CA THR A 373 -25.12 4.31 2.46
C THR A 373 -24.37 3.25 1.64
N PRO A 374 -24.75 1.96 1.76
CA PRO A 374 -24.07 0.91 1.01
C PRO A 374 -24.23 1.05 -0.50
N ALA A 375 -25.41 1.52 -0.95
CA ALA A 375 -25.67 1.79 -2.36
C ALA A 375 -24.76 2.89 -2.90
N GLN A 376 -24.61 4.02 -2.19
CA GLN A 376 -23.74 5.12 -2.61
C GLN A 376 -22.28 4.70 -2.72
N ILE A 377 -21.80 3.88 -1.78
CA ILE A 377 -20.42 3.37 -1.83
C ILE A 377 -20.25 2.42 -3.02
N ALA A 378 -21.20 1.51 -3.24
CA ALA A 378 -21.17 0.62 -4.39
C ALA A 378 -21.24 1.38 -5.73
N ASP A 379 -22.09 2.40 -5.84
CA ASP A 379 -22.23 3.27 -7.02
C ASP A 379 -20.91 3.97 -7.34
N PHE A 380 -20.25 4.55 -6.34
CA PHE A 380 -18.94 5.18 -6.50
C PHE A 380 -17.88 4.20 -6.98
N MET A 381 -17.79 3.03 -6.34
CA MET A 381 -16.80 2.02 -6.71
C MET A 381 -17.04 1.50 -8.13
N GLU A 382 -18.30 1.26 -8.50
CA GLU A 382 -18.74 0.84 -9.84
C GLU A 382 -18.36 1.88 -10.90
N GLU A 383 -18.69 3.15 -10.69
CA GLU A 383 -18.37 4.23 -11.62
C GLU A 383 -16.85 4.30 -11.90
N TRP A 384 -16.04 4.27 -10.84
CA TRP A 384 -14.57 4.29 -10.96
C TRP A 384 -14.02 3.06 -11.68
N PHE A 385 -14.60 1.89 -11.43
CA PHE A 385 -14.19 0.66 -12.08
C PHE A 385 -14.56 0.62 -13.55
N GLU A 386 -15.81 0.94 -13.90
CA GLU A 386 -16.32 0.88 -15.27
C GLU A 386 -15.68 1.93 -16.18
N THR A 387 -15.37 3.12 -15.65
CA THR A 387 -14.74 4.22 -16.40
C THR A 387 -13.22 4.08 -16.54
N ARG A 388 -12.64 2.97 -16.05
CA ARG A 388 -11.19 2.74 -15.96
C ARG A 388 -10.45 3.84 -15.19
N ALA A 389 -11.09 4.36 -14.14
CA ALA A 389 -10.39 5.11 -13.11
C ALA A 389 -9.67 4.15 -12.15
N ALA A 390 -10.15 2.91 -11.99
CA ALA A 390 -9.56 1.92 -11.10
C ALA A 390 -9.74 0.48 -11.63
N ASP A 391 -8.83 -0.42 -11.26
CA ASP A 391 -8.98 -1.88 -11.38
C ASP A 391 -9.49 -2.53 -10.07
N GLY A 392 -9.61 -1.71 -9.02
CA GLY A 392 -9.86 -2.15 -7.66
C GLY A 392 -9.50 -1.07 -6.66
N PHE A 393 -9.57 -1.37 -5.38
CA PHE A 393 -9.35 -0.38 -4.32
C PHE A 393 -8.53 -0.95 -3.17
N ILE A 394 -7.67 -0.09 -2.62
CA ILE A 394 -7.05 -0.31 -1.33
C ILE A 394 -7.93 0.39 -0.28
N LEU A 395 -8.71 -0.40 0.45
CA LEU A 395 -9.71 0.07 1.41
C LEU A 395 -9.02 0.51 2.70
N MET A 396 -9.14 1.80 3.02
CA MET A 396 -8.64 2.41 4.25
C MET A 396 -9.80 2.57 5.23
N PHE A 397 -9.85 1.67 6.19
CA PHE A 397 -10.89 1.68 7.20
C PHE A 397 -10.55 2.66 8.33
N PRO A 398 -11.44 3.61 8.70
CA PRO A 398 -11.19 4.55 9.79
C PRO A 398 -10.84 3.85 11.09
N THR A 399 -11.50 2.72 11.37
CA THR A 399 -11.26 1.85 12.53
C THR A 399 -11.14 0.39 12.10
N LEU A 400 -10.27 -0.38 12.76
CA LEU A 400 -10.11 -1.82 12.59
C LEU A 400 -10.29 -2.52 13.95
N PRO A 401 -11.04 -3.64 13.98
CA PRO A 401 -11.73 -4.29 12.85
C PRO A 401 -13.12 -3.71 12.53
N SER A 402 -13.68 -2.78 13.32
CA SER A 402 -15.12 -2.42 13.22
C SER A 402 -15.56 -1.87 11.86
N SER A 403 -14.82 -0.96 11.23
CA SER A 403 -15.24 -0.43 9.92
C SER A 403 -15.05 -1.45 8.78
N LEU A 404 -14.16 -2.43 8.95
CA LEU A 404 -14.05 -3.58 8.04
C LEU A 404 -15.31 -4.45 8.12
N ASP A 405 -15.78 -4.76 9.34
CA ASP A 405 -17.01 -5.53 9.54
C ASP A 405 -18.23 -4.85 8.92
N ASP A 406 -18.34 -3.53 9.10
CA ASP A 406 -19.40 -2.75 8.48
C ASP A 406 -19.37 -2.83 6.95
N PHE A 407 -18.19 -2.72 6.33
CA PHE A 407 -18.06 -2.86 4.88
C PHE A 407 -18.45 -4.26 4.40
N VAL A 408 -17.98 -5.29 5.09
CA VAL A 408 -18.28 -6.70 4.75
C VAL A 408 -19.77 -7.01 4.91
N ARG A 409 -20.42 -6.45 5.92
CA ARG A 409 -21.85 -6.65 6.18
C ARG A 409 -22.73 -5.85 5.23
N LEU A 410 -22.35 -4.62 4.91
CA LEU A 410 -23.22 -3.67 4.24
C LEU A 410 -22.91 -3.50 2.74
N VAL A 411 -21.64 -3.30 2.38
CA VAL A 411 -21.24 -2.93 1.01
C VAL A 411 -20.91 -4.16 0.17
N LEU A 412 -20.19 -5.13 0.73
CA LEU A 412 -19.75 -6.32 0.00
C LEU A 412 -20.91 -7.13 -0.63
N PRO A 413 -22.07 -7.33 0.05
CA PRO A 413 -23.20 -8.01 -0.57
C PRO A 413 -23.75 -7.26 -1.78
N GLU A 414 -23.74 -5.93 -1.74
CA GLU A 414 -24.19 -5.10 -2.86
C GLU A 414 -23.24 -5.20 -4.06
N LEU A 415 -21.92 -5.15 -3.83
CA LEU A 415 -20.92 -5.36 -4.89
C LEU A 415 -21.07 -6.74 -5.54
N ARG A 416 -21.32 -7.79 -4.75
CA ARG A 416 -21.55 -9.15 -5.26
C ARG A 416 -22.87 -9.27 -6.01
N ARG A 417 -23.95 -8.67 -5.52
CA ARG A 417 -25.25 -8.60 -6.21
C ARG A 417 -25.14 -7.97 -7.60
N ARG A 418 -24.25 -6.98 -7.76
CA ARG A 418 -23.93 -6.32 -9.03
C ARG A 418 -22.92 -7.09 -9.89
N GLY A 419 -22.37 -8.19 -9.39
CA GLY A 419 -21.35 -8.98 -10.10
C GLY A 419 -19.95 -8.34 -10.14
N LEU A 420 -19.73 -7.27 -9.37
CA LEU A 420 -18.49 -6.48 -9.36
C LEU A 420 -17.37 -7.12 -8.53
N PHE A 421 -17.71 -8.03 -7.63
CA PHE A 421 -16.75 -8.72 -6.78
C PHE A 421 -17.03 -10.23 -6.72
N ARG A 422 -16.01 -11.00 -6.34
CA ARG A 422 -16.08 -12.47 -6.29
C ARG A 422 -16.77 -12.99 -5.02
N GLU A 423 -17.29 -14.21 -5.13
CA GLU A 423 -17.82 -14.99 -4.01
C GLU A 423 -16.76 -15.92 -3.39
N GLU A 424 -15.85 -16.44 -4.22
CA GLU A 424 -14.79 -17.37 -3.83
C GLU A 424 -13.47 -17.00 -4.52
N TYR A 425 -12.35 -17.39 -3.92
CA TYR A 425 -11.03 -17.23 -4.55
C TYR A 425 -10.94 -18.07 -5.83
N GLU A 426 -10.36 -17.48 -6.87
CA GLU A 426 -10.32 -18.05 -8.22
C GLU A 426 -8.97 -18.71 -8.51
N GLY A 427 -7.90 -18.29 -7.81
CA GLY A 427 -6.54 -18.79 -7.93
C GLY A 427 -5.99 -19.37 -6.63
N LYS A 428 -4.79 -19.96 -6.70
CA LYS A 428 -4.01 -20.48 -5.56
C LYS A 428 -2.88 -19.55 -5.14
N THR A 429 -2.51 -18.61 -6.00
CA THR A 429 -1.50 -17.58 -5.72
C THR A 429 -2.12 -16.19 -5.74
N LEU A 430 -1.46 -15.21 -5.11
CA LEU A 430 -1.89 -13.81 -5.17
C LEU A 430 -1.92 -13.33 -6.63
N ARG A 431 -0.89 -13.69 -7.40
CA ARG A 431 -0.80 -13.38 -8.83
C ARG A 431 -1.99 -13.89 -9.64
N GLU A 432 -2.41 -15.14 -9.43
CA GLU A 432 -3.59 -15.70 -10.10
C GLU A 432 -4.89 -15.00 -9.66
N ASN A 433 -5.05 -14.72 -8.36
CA ASN A 433 -6.22 -14.02 -7.83
C ASN A 433 -6.36 -12.59 -8.39
N LEU A 434 -5.23 -11.95 -8.72
CA LEU A 434 -5.18 -10.66 -9.39
C LEU A 434 -5.33 -10.77 -10.91
N GLY A 435 -5.29 -11.98 -11.50
CA GLY A 435 -5.33 -12.17 -12.95
C GLY A 435 -4.10 -11.62 -13.65
N LEU A 436 -2.92 -11.86 -13.07
CA LEU A 436 -1.62 -11.40 -13.56
C LEU A 436 -0.85 -12.55 -14.21
N SER A 437 -0.08 -12.27 -15.26
CA SER A 437 0.77 -13.25 -15.92
C SER A 437 1.92 -13.71 -15.03
N ARG A 438 2.30 -14.99 -15.13
CA ARG A 438 3.46 -15.54 -14.42
C ARG A 438 4.76 -15.10 -15.11
N PRO A 439 5.73 -14.47 -14.40
CA PRO A 439 6.95 -13.96 -15.03
C PRO A 439 7.82 -15.09 -15.58
N VAL A 440 8.25 -14.93 -16.83
CA VAL A 440 9.18 -15.86 -17.49
C VAL A 440 10.55 -15.76 -16.83
N ASN A 441 11.22 -16.90 -16.61
CA ASN A 441 12.59 -16.89 -16.08
C ASN A 441 13.52 -16.34 -17.17
N ARG A 442 14.36 -15.36 -16.84
CA ARG A 442 15.28 -14.74 -17.82
C ARG A 442 16.27 -15.70 -18.50
N PHE A 443 16.55 -16.85 -17.89
CA PHE A 443 17.46 -17.87 -18.40
C PHE A 443 16.75 -19.00 -19.15
N ALA A 444 15.42 -19.07 -19.07
CA ALA A 444 14.66 -20.08 -19.80
C ALA A 444 14.84 -19.87 -21.31
N LYS A 445 15.38 -20.87 -22.00
CA LYS A 445 15.46 -20.86 -23.45
C LYS A 445 14.03 -20.85 -24.02
N THR A 446 13.67 -19.79 -24.73
CA THR A 446 12.51 -19.82 -25.62
C THR A 446 12.74 -20.97 -26.60
N LYS A 447 11.93 -22.03 -26.51
CA LYS A 447 11.89 -23.03 -27.57
C LYS A 447 11.44 -22.30 -28.83
N GLU A 448 12.34 -22.10 -29.79
CA GLU A 448 11.92 -21.75 -31.14
C GLU A 448 10.88 -22.79 -31.59
N PRO A 449 9.75 -22.39 -32.18
CA PRO A 449 8.84 -23.35 -32.78
C PRO A 449 9.63 -24.14 -33.81
N ALA A 450 9.59 -25.48 -33.72
CA ALA A 450 10.22 -26.35 -34.69
C ALA A 450 9.76 -25.94 -36.10
N ARG A 451 10.74 -25.60 -36.96
CA ARG A 451 10.52 -25.18 -38.35
C ARG A 451 9.80 -26.24 -39.17
#